data_AF-A0A1Q3IY38-F1
#
_entry.id   AF-A0A1Q3IY38-F1
#
_cell.length_a   1.000
_cell.length_b   1.000
_cell.length_c   1.000
_cell.angle_alpha   90.00
_cell.angle_beta   90.00
_cell.angle_gamma   90.00
#
_symmetry.space_group_name_H-M   'P 1'
#
loop_
_entity.id
_entity.type
_entity.pdbx_description
1 polymer ?
#
loop_
_entity_poly.entity_id
_entity_poly.type
_entity_poly.pdbx_seq_one_letter_code
_entity_poly.pdbx_strand_id
1 'polypeptide(L)'
;MLTCAGRGYAARVATSLLTALEMDELVTHTPKEYETLALALARDPARLKTLRDRLADKRRTAPLFDTPRFARDLEAAYAAMLDR
;
A
#
# COMPACT_ATOMS: atom_id res chain seq x y z
N MET A 1 4.46 -7.14 2.30
CA MET A 1 4.87 -6.02 3.17
C MET A 1 3.83 -5.90 4.27
N LEU A 2 4.26 -5.78 5.53
CA LEU A 2 3.40 -5.50 6.69
C LEU A 2 3.87 -4.15 7.25
N THR A 3 2.97 -3.28 7.71
CA THR A 3 3.37 -1.96 8.24
C THR A 3 2.63 -1.62 9.54
N CYS A 4 3.27 -0.81 10.38
CA CYS A 4 2.61 -0.14 11.50
C CYS A 4 2.46 1.35 11.16
N ALA A 5 1.22 1.81 10.98
CA ALA A 5 0.92 3.19 10.67
C ALA A 5 1.35 4.10 11.82
N GLY A 6 2.30 4.99 11.54
CA GLY A 6 2.75 5.98 12.51
C GLY A 6 2.09 7.36 12.30
N ARG A 7 2.58 8.33 13.07
CA ARG A 7 2.22 9.74 12.93
C ARG A 7 3.20 10.45 11.99
N GLY A 8 2.68 11.35 11.16
CA GLY A 8 3.48 12.10 10.18
C GLY A 8 3.62 11.40 8.83
N TYR A 9 4.14 12.15 7.86
CA TYR A 9 4.17 11.73 6.45
C TYR A 9 5.02 10.46 6.23
N ALA A 10 6.28 10.47 6.67
CA ALA A 10 7.22 9.36 6.44
C ALA A 10 6.71 8.03 7.01
N ALA A 11 6.01 8.08 8.14
CA ALA A 11 5.47 6.89 8.81
C ALA A 11 4.20 6.34 8.16
N ARG A 12 3.64 7.02 7.15
CA ARG A 12 2.40 6.63 6.45
C ARG A 12 2.63 6.25 4.99
N VAL A 13 3.86 6.30 4.49
CA VAL A 13 4.17 5.94 3.09
C VAL A 13 3.75 4.49 2.82
N ALA A 14 4.22 3.54 3.63
CA ALA A 14 3.87 2.12 3.45
C ALA A 14 2.36 1.86 3.60
N THR A 15 1.68 2.58 4.50
CA THR A 15 0.22 2.52 4.64
C THR A 15 -0.48 3.01 3.38
N SER A 16 -0.07 4.16 2.82
CA SER A 16 -0.62 4.70 1.58
C SER A 16 -0.51 3.71 0.42
N LEU A 17 0.65 3.05 0.28
CA LEU A 17 0.87 2.03 -0.74
C LEU A 17 -0.03 0.81 -0.57
N LEU A 18 -0.23 0.32 0.65
CA LEU A 18 -1.11 -0.82 0.92
C LEU A 18 -2.57 -0.48 0.67
N THR A 19 -3.03 0.70 1.06
CA THR A 19 -4.39 1.18 0.78
C THR A 19 -4.62 1.34 -0.72
N ALA A 20 -3.64 1.88 -1.47
CA ALA A 20 -3.72 1.97 -2.92
C ALA A 20 -3.78 0.60 -3.63
N LEU A 21 -3.37 -0.47 -2.95
CA LEU A 21 -3.46 -1.86 -3.41
C LEU A 21 -4.67 -2.61 -2.83
N GLU A 22 -5.53 -1.95 -2.05
CA GLU A 22 -6.66 -2.56 -1.32
C GLU A 22 -6.21 -3.71 -0.40
N MET A 23 -5.10 -3.50 0.31
CA MET A 23 -4.49 -4.45 1.25
C MET A 23 -4.44 -3.88 2.67
N ASP A 24 -5.50 -3.19 3.12
CA ASP A 24 -5.57 -2.57 4.45
C ASP A 24 -5.43 -3.58 5.60
N GLU A 25 -5.71 -4.86 5.34
CA GLU A 25 -5.47 -5.99 6.27
C GLU A 25 -4.00 -6.20 6.66
N LEU A 26 -3.05 -5.52 5.99
CA LEU A 26 -1.62 -5.52 6.30
C LEU A 26 -1.15 -4.21 6.98
N VAL A 27 -2.09 -3.35 7.37
CA VAL A 27 -1.85 -2.13 8.13
C VAL A 27 -2.21 -2.37 9.60
N THR A 28 -1.25 -2.15 10.50
CA THR A 28 -1.46 -2.19 11.95
C THR A 28 -1.25 -0.82 12.56
N HIS A 29 -1.68 -0.61 13.80
CA HIS A 29 -1.61 0.70 14.47
C HIS A 29 -0.81 0.68 15.78
N THR A 30 -0.47 -0.50 16.27
CA THR A 30 0.38 -0.67 17.45
C THR A 30 1.49 -1.70 17.20
N PRO A 31 2.62 -1.63 17.93
CA PRO A 31 3.64 -2.67 17.88
C PRO A 31 3.10 -4.06 18.21
N LYS A 32 2.09 -4.14 19.09
CA LYS A 32 1.50 -5.43 19.49
C LYS A 32 0.65 -6.03 18.38
N GLU A 33 -0.15 -5.24 17.69
CA GLU A 33 -0.89 -5.68 16.50
C GLU A 33 0.07 -6.11 15.39
N TYR A 34 1.13 -5.33 15.17
CA TYR A 34 2.16 -5.66 14.19
C TYR A 34 2.78 -7.04 14.47
N GLU A 35 3.23 -7.26 15.70
CA GLU A 35 3.81 -8.54 16.12
C GLU A 35 2.79 -9.69 15.95
N THR A 36 1.56 -9.49 16.41
CA THR A 36 0.51 -10.50 16.37
C THR A 36 0.21 -10.92 14.94
N LEU A 37 0.06 -9.95 14.03
CA LEU A 37 -0.22 -10.21 12.63
C LEU A 37 0.99 -10.80 11.91
N ALA A 38 2.21 -10.33 12.21
CA ALA A 38 3.44 -10.91 11.66
C ALA A 38 3.56 -12.40 12.01
N LEU A 39 3.33 -12.76 13.27
CA LEU A 39 3.35 -14.15 13.73
C LEU A 39 2.23 -14.98 13.10
N ALA A 40 1.01 -14.43 12.99
CA ALA A 40 -0.10 -15.13 12.35
C ALA A 40 0.20 -15.43 10.88
N LEU A 41 0.77 -14.47 10.13
CA LEU A 41 1.17 -14.67 8.75
C LEU A 41 2.34 -15.66 8.60
N ALA A 42 3.30 -15.65 9.53
CA ALA A 42 4.43 -16.57 9.52
C ALA A 42 4.00 -18.03 9.80
N ARG A 43 2.95 -18.22 10.60
CA ARG A 43 2.42 -19.54 10.98
C ARG A 43 1.39 -20.10 9.99
N ASP A 44 0.90 -19.29 9.06
CA ASP A 44 -0.09 -19.68 8.05
C ASP A 44 0.45 -19.46 6.62
N PRO A 45 1.20 -20.44 6.07
CA PRO A 45 1.74 -20.36 4.71
C PRO A 45 0.67 -20.23 3.63
N ALA A 46 -0.53 -20.80 3.85
CA ALA A 46 -1.61 -20.74 2.89
C ALA A 46 -2.16 -19.32 2.78
N ARG A 47 -2.44 -18.67 3.92
CA ARG A 47 -2.82 -17.25 3.95
C ARG A 47 -1.74 -16.36 3.34
N LEU A 48 -0.48 -16.62 3.65
CA LEU A 48 0.63 -15.86 3.08
C LEU A 48 0.73 -16.02 1.57
N LYS A 49 0.48 -17.22 1.03
CA LYS A 49 0.41 -17.47 -0.41
C LYS A 49 -0.73 -16.67 -1.05
N THR A 50 -1.94 -16.72 -0.49
CA THR A 50 -3.10 -15.95 -0.98
C THR A 50 -2.81 -14.46 -1.07
N LEU A 51 -2.15 -13.89 -0.07
CA LEU A 51 -1.74 -12.48 -0.08
C LEU A 51 -0.73 -12.17 -1.18
N ARG A 52 0.25 -13.05 -1.42
CA ARG A 52 1.24 -12.87 -2.50
C ARG A 52 0.58 -12.97 -3.87
N ASP A 53 -0.35 -13.90 -4.05
CA ASP A 53 -1.07 -14.06 -5.31
C ASP A 53 -1.92 -12.82 -5.61
N ARG A 54 -2.65 -12.30 -4.60
CA ARG A 54 -3.38 -11.01 -4.70
C ARG A 54 -2.46 -9.85 -5.07
N LEU A 55 -1.29 -9.75 -4.44
CA LEU A 55 -0.32 -8.69 -4.74
C LEU A 55 0.23 -8.82 -6.18
N ALA A 56 0.52 -10.03 -6.64
CA ALA A 56 1.00 -10.27 -8.00
C ALA A 56 -0.05 -9.86 -9.05
N ASP A 57 -1.33 -10.12 -8.77
CA ASP A 57 -2.44 -9.67 -9.60
C ASP A 57 -2.59 -8.13 -9.57
N LYS A 58 -2.69 -7.53 -8.38
CA LYS A 58 -2.78 -6.07 -8.20
C LYS A 58 -1.60 -5.34 -8.80
N ARG A 59 -0.40 -5.92 -8.84
CA ARG A 59 0.75 -5.30 -9.52
C ARG A 59 0.51 -5.06 -11.01
N ARG A 60 -0.32 -5.89 -11.66
CA ARG A 60 -0.64 -5.78 -13.08
C ARG A 60 -1.86 -4.90 -13.35
N THR A 61 -2.75 -4.76 -12.36
CA THR A 61 -4.08 -4.15 -12.55
C THR A 61 -4.24 -2.81 -11.81
N ALA A 62 -3.49 -2.58 -10.74
CA ALA A 62 -3.61 -1.37 -9.93
C ALA A 62 -2.96 -0.16 -10.62
N PRO A 63 -3.63 1.01 -10.61
CA PRO A 63 -3.08 2.26 -11.15
C PRO A 63 -1.75 2.69 -10.50
N LEU A 64 -1.44 2.19 -9.30
CA LEU A 64 -0.20 2.48 -8.56
C LEU A 64 1.06 2.24 -9.41
N PHE A 65 1.02 1.29 -10.35
CA PHE A 65 2.16 0.95 -11.21
C PHE A 65 2.03 1.47 -12.65
N ASP A 66 0.99 2.25 -12.96
CA ASP A 66 0.80 2.90 -14.26
C ASP A 66 1.55 4.24 -14.28
N THR A 67 2.85 4.19 -14.55
CA THR A 67 3.71 5.38 -14.60
C THR A 67 3.25 6.42 -15.65
N PRO A 68 2.87 6.04 -16.88
CA PRO A 68 2.35 7.00 -17.85
C PRO A 68 1.09 7.73 -17.36
N ARG A 69 0.15 7.04 -16.71
CA ARG A 69 -1.01 7.68 -16.10
C ARG A 69 -0.61 8.63 -14.99
N PHE A 70 0.27 8.19 -14.08
CA PHE A 70 0.76 9.03 -12.99
C PHE A 70 1.38 10.34 -13.51
N ALA A 71 2.18 10.28 -14.59
CA ALA A 71 2.77 11.46 -15.20
C ALA A 71 1.70 12.44 -15.71
N ARG A 72 0.69 11.94 -16.44
CA ARG A 72 -0.43 12.78 -16.92
C ARG A 72 -1.22 13.42 -15.79
N ASP A 73 -1.51 12.65 -14.73
CA ASP A 73 -2.24 13.14 -13.56
C ASP A 73 -1.42 14.25 -12.84
N LEU A 74 -0.10 14.10 -12.79
CA LEU A 74 0.81 15.10 -12.22
C LEU A 74 0.90 16.37 -13.08
N GLU A 75 1.03 16.23 -14.40
CA GLU A 75 1.04 17.35 -15.36
C GLU A 75 -0.26 18.16 -15.28
N ALA A 76 -1.41 17.49 -15.21
CA ALA A 76 -2.71 18.13 -15.03
C ALA A 76 -2.79 18.90 -13.70
N ALA A 77 -2.24 18.34 -12.62
CA ALA A 77 -2.18 19.03 -11.34
C ALA A 77 -1.30 20.29 -11.41
N TYR A 78 -0.16 20.24 -12.11
CA TYR A 78 0.68 21.42 -12.32
C TYR A 78 0.00 22.49 -13.16
N ALA A 79 -0.69 22.12 -14.25
CA ALA A 79 -1.45 23.07 -15.07
C ALA A 79 -2.53 23.77 -14.22
N ALA A 80 -3.30 23.03 -13.43
CA ALA A 80 -4.32 23.60 -12.55
C ALA A 80 -3.76 24.50 -11.44
N MET A 81 -2.51 24.29 -11.00
CA MET A 81 -1.84 25.18 -10.04
C MET A 81 -1.36 26.48 -10.70
N LEU A 82 -1.02 26.45 -11.99
CA LEU A 82 -0.54 27.59 -12.77
C LEU A 82 -1.69 28.47 -13.31
N ASP A 83 -2.85 27.89 -13.59
CA ASP A 83 -4.05 28.62 -14.03
C ASP A 83 -4.73 29.42 -12.89
N ARG A 84 -4.16 29.44 -11.68
CA ARG A 84 -4.68 30.14 -10.49
C ARG A 84 -3.96 31.46 -10.22
#